data_AF-A0A1N6YV01-F1
#
_entry.id   AF-A0A1N6YV01-F1
#
_cell.length_a   1.000
_cell.length_b   1.000
_cell.length_c   1.000
_cell.angle_alpha   90.00
_cell.angle_beta   90.00
_cell.angle_gamma   90.00
#
_symmetry.space_group_name_H-M   'P 1'
#
loop_
_entity.id
_entity.type
_entity.pdbx_description
1 polymer ?
#
loop_
_entity_poly.entity_id
_entity_poly.type
_entity_poly.pdbx_seq_one_letter_code
_entity_poly.pdbx_strand_id
1 'polypeptide(L)'
;MTVGLRLDEAVWGLLHQALELYRDDPRATGHLRHQLARLEQPLHVALAGPWRVGKSTLLNAMMGEEVAPVVGADGSGVFTWYEDGPQPRATAYSANHPPQELAMVKSATGMRVDLVGWRAGELRDIVVRWPTRALRQVTLLDTPAITGPGEHGRSPVMDRVLRDADAVLYLTRDGRGTDLRVLESGRDSAVGQAAPINTIMVLARSDETGGGKIDALLTARQLARRQQRDPRVNALSVTVVACSGLIGLAGRVLSESDFAALAQLATVPRPQLEGYLLSADRFLRSELPVPLDAEVRAGLLDRLGLFGVRLATTLVRTGCDSRAALSGELIRRSGLAELRESVNRFFVDRRDTLKSRSALAAVEALLRAEPGRGTAELLANVEQILAGAHEFRELRLLAALRDTRLGFDAEVAAEARRLVGGDGVGLAARLGVEHDAGVRRLWEAAAEAQWRWRDRAEDPLLRLAQRRGAQVVVRSCEGMLAELAEGGR
;
A
#
# COMPACT_ATOMS: atom_id res chain seq x y z
N MET A 1 31.74 4.00 20.53
CA MET A 1 30.56 3.47 19.83
C MET A 1 30.71 3.84 18.37
N THR A 2 31.07 2.89 17.50
CA THR A 2 31.01 3.12 16.07
C THR A 2 29.54 3.28 15.70
N VAL A 3 29.12 4.50 15.38
CA VAL A 3 27.86 4.74 14.70
C VAL A 3 27.95 3.92 13.42
N GLY A 4 27.14 2.86 13.31
CA GLY A 4 27.08 2.07 12.09
C GLY A 4 26.63 3.00 10.95
N LEU A 5 27.15 2.78 9.75
CA LEU A 5 26.68 3.48 8.55
C LEU A 5 25.16 3.38 8.47
N ARG A 6 24.50 4.47 8.05
CA ARG A 6 23.06 4.44 7.80
C ARG A 6 22.75 3.38 6.74
N LEU A 7 21.58 2.75 6.82
CA LEU A 7 21.23 1.62 5.95
C LEU A 7 21.29 2.00 4.45
N ASP A 8 20.82 3.19 4.09
CA ASP A 8 20.92 3.76 2.75
C ASP A 8 22.37 3.91 2.26
N GLU A 9 23.27 4.44 3.10
CA GLU A 9 24.69 4.58 2.78
C GLU A 9 25.38 3.22 2.56
N ALA A 10 25.08 2.25 3.43
CA ALA A 10 25.63 0.90 3.32
C ALA A 10 25.17 0.21 2.02
N VAL A 11 23.90 0.37 1.65
CA VAL A 11 23.34 -0.18 0.41
C VAL A 11 23.87 0.54 -0.83
N TRP A 12 24.03 1.86 -0.77
CA TRP A 12 24.65 2.63 -1.84
C TRP A 12 26.09 2.17 -2.11
N GLY A 13 26.86 1.94 -1.04
CA GLY A 13 28.22 1.39 -1.12
C GLY A 13 28.25 -0.01 -1.74
N LEU A 14 27.34 -0.90 -1.32
CA LEU A 14 27.22 -2.24 -1.89
C LEU A 14 26.91 -2.21 -3.39
N LEU A 15 25.99 -1.33 -3.83
CA LEU A 15 25.67 -1.16 -5.26
C LEU A 15 26.89 -0.73 -6.08
N HIS A 16 27.72 0.16 -5.55
CA HIS A 16 28.95 0.60 -6.22
C HIS A 16 30.00 -0.51 -6.29
N GLN A 17 30.14 -1.31 -5.23
CA GLN A 17 31.00 -2.49 -5.25
C GLN A 17 30.51 -3.52 -6.28
N ALA A 18 29.19 -3.75 -6.35
CA ALA A 18 28.60 -4.63 -7.36
C ALA A 18 28.81 -4.09 -8.79
N LEU A 19 28.72 -2.77 -9.00
CA LEU A 19 28.99 -2.15 -10.30
C LEU A 19 30.43 -2.36 -10.75
N GLU A 20 31.40 -2.24 -9.85
CA GLU A 20 32.80 -2.51 -10.17
C GLU A 20 33.01 -4.00 -10.50
N LEU A 21 32.38 -4.90 -9.73
CA LEU A 21 32.48 -6.34 -9.97
C LEU A 21 31.93 -6.75 -11.34
N TYR A 22 30.79 -6.19 -11.75
CA TYR A 22 30.10 -6.51 -12.99
C TYR A 22 30.38 -5.53 -14.14
N ARG A 23 31.45 -4.72 -14.04
CA ARG A 23 31.75 -3.66 -15.02
C ARG A 23 31.86 -4.13 -16.47
N ASP A 24 32.28 -5.39 -16.66
CA ASP A 24 32.46 -6.03 -17.96
C ASP A 24 31.18 -6.73 -18.48
N ASP A 25 30.10 -6.75 -17.69
CA ASP A 25 28.77 -7.22 -18.08
C ASP A 25 27.80 -6.03 -18.24
N PRO A 26 27.48 -5.63 -19.49
CA PRO A 26 26.56 -4.52 -19.75
C PRO A 26 25.14 -4.74 -19.21
N ARG A 27 24.68 -6.00 -19.14
CA ARG A 27 23.33 -6.33 -18.66
C ARG A 27 23.24 -6.17 -17.15
N ALA A 28 24.19 -6.75 -16.42
CA ALA A 28 24.28 -6.62 -14.96
C ALA A 28 24.52 -5.15 -14.57
N THR A 29 25.44 -4.46 -15.25
CA THR A 29 25.70 -3.03 -15.04
C THR A 29 24.47 -2.17 -15.30
N GLY A 30 23.72 -2.45 -16.38
CA GLY A 30 22.45 -1.76 -16.68
C GLY A 30 21.41 -1.97 -15.58
N HIS A 31 21.29 -3.19 -15.05
CA HIS A 31 20.40 -3.49 -13.93
C HIS A 31 20.80 -2.74 -12.65
N LEU A 32 22.08 -2.74 -12.29
CA LEU A 32 22.59 -2.07 -11.10
C LEU A 32 22.45 -0.55 -11.18
N ARG A 33 22.75 0.07 -12.33
CA ARG A 33 22.51 1.50 -12.56
C ARG A 33 21.04 1.86 -12.43
N HIS A 34 20.15 0.98 -12.90
CA HIS A 34 18.71 1.16 -12.72
C HIS A 34 18.33 1.13 -11.22
N GLN A 35 18.86 0.20 -10.43
CA GLN A 35 18.59 0.18 -8.97
C GLN A 35 19.14 1.43 -8.27
N LEU A 36 20.33 1.91 -8.67
CA LEU A 36 20.90 3.14 -8.12
C LEU A 36 20.00 4.34 -8.40
N ALA A 37 19.53 4.50 -9.65
CA ALA A 37 18.59 5.57 -10.01
C ALA A 37 17.26 5.47 -9.23
N ARG A 38 16.81 4.25 -8.92
CA ARG A 38 15.57 4.04 -8.13
C ARG A 38 15.66 4.50 -6.69
N LEU A 39 16.85 4.60 -6.10
CA LEU A 39 17.01 5.09 -4.72
C LEU A 39 16.58 6.56 -4.58
N GLU A 40 16.75 7.36 -5.62
CA GLU A 40 16.38 8.78 -5.65
C GLU A 40 14.93 9.02 -6.11
N GLN A 41 14.32 8.03 -6.75
CA GLN A 41 12.94 8.12 -7.25
C GLN A 41 11.88 7.99 -6.13
N PRO A 42 10.62 8.42 -6.38
CA PRO A 42 9.49 8.13 -5.51
C PRO A 42 9.32 6.64 -5.19
N LEU A 43 8.65 6.32 -4.09
CA LEU A 43 8.43 4.93 -3.68
C LEU A 43 7.49 4.21 -4.64
N HIS A 44 7.87 3.03 -5.15
CA HIS A 44 7.00 2.25 -6.02
C HIS A 44 6.05 1.40 -5.18
N VAL A 45 4.74 1.63 -5.30
CA VAL A 45 3.70 0.89 -4.58
C VAL A 45 2.81 0.15 -5.57
N ALA A 46 2.87 -1.19 -5.56
CA ALA A 46 2.05 -2.02 -6.45
C ALA A 46 0.70 -2.36 -5.84
N LEU A 47 -0.36 -2.24 -6.63
CA LEU A 47 -1.67 -2.80 -6.31
C LEU A 47 -1.74 -4.20 -6.93
N ALA A 48 -1.72 -5.21 -6.07
CA ALA A 48 -1.69 -6.62 -6.47
C ALA A 48 -2.94 -7.34 -5.98
N GLY A 49 -3.35 -8.42 -6.66
CA GLY A 49 -4.46 -9.25 -6.24
C GLY A 49 -5.22 -9.91 -7.40
N PRO A 50 -6.22 -10.75 -7.07
CA PRO A 50 -6.92 -11.57 -8.06
C PRO A 50 -7.75 -10.74 -9.05
N TRP A 51 -8.30 -11.43 -10.05
CA TRP A 51 -9.16 -10.82 -11.05
C TRP A 51 -10.41 -10.18 -10.43
N ARG A 52 -10.80 -9.00 -10.94
CA ARG A 52 -11.99 -8.25 -10.49
C ARG A 52 -12.08 -7.98 -8.98
N VAL A 53 -10.94 -7.87 -8.29
CA VAL A 53 -10.89 -7.49 -6.87
C VAL A 53 -11.04 -5.98 -6.64
N GLY A 54 -10.85 -5.16 -7.68
CA GLY A 54 -11.01 -3.70 -7.63
C GLY A 54 -9.70 -2.90 -7.54
N LYS A 55 -8.59 -3.41 -8.11
CA LYS A 55 -7.27 -2.74 -8.11
C LYS A 55 -7.33 -1.34 -8.73
N SER A 56 -7.76 -1.25 -9.97
CA SER A 56 -7.88 0.00 -10.71
C SER A 56 -8.88 0.97 -10.09
N THR A 57 -9.98 0.45 -9.51
CA THR A 57 -10.95 1.27 -8.76
C THR A 57 -10.34 1.87 -7.49
N LEU A 58 -9.54 1.10 -6.74
CA LEU A 58 -8.82 1.61 -5.57
C LEU A 58 -7.75 2.63 -5.97
N LEU A 59 -7.02 2.37 -7.05
CA LEU A 59 -6.04 3.30 -7.61
C LEU A 59 -6.70 4.64 -7.96
N ASN A 60 -7.82 4.61 -8.68
CA ASN A 60 -8.60 5.82 -9.00
C ASN A 60 -9.07 6.54 -7.73
N ALA A 61 -9.51 5.81 -6.70
CA ALA A 61 -9.90 6.43 -5.43
C ALA A 61 -8.73 7.15 -4.75
N MET A 62 -7.54 6.54 -4.77
CA MET A 62 -6.31 7.13 -4.21
C MET A 62 -5.88 8.38 -4.99
N MET A 63 -5.91 8.36 -6.32
CA MET A 63 -5.58 9.52 -7.16
C MET A 63 -6.66 10.60 -7.08
N GLY A 64 -7.93 10.19 -7.10
CA GLY A 64 -9.12 11.04 -7.09
C GLY A 64 -9.79 11.27 -8.40
N GLU A 65 -9.33 10.56 -9.40
CA GLU A 65 -9.66 10.77 -10.79
C GLU A 65 -9.83 9.38 -11.40
N GLU A 66 -10.73 9.26 -12.35
CA GLU A 66 -10.92 8.02 -13.08
C GLU A 66 -9.98 7.98 -14.28
N VAL A 67 -8.82 7.32 -14.12
CA VAL A 67 -7.78 7.19 -15.15
C VAL A 67 -7.48 5.73 -15.49
N ALA A 68 -7.55 4.86 -14.49
CA ALA A 68 -7.45 3.41 -14.63
C ALA A 68 -8.84 2.76 -14.82
N PRO A 69 -8.94 1.51 -15.28
CA PRO A 69 -7.87 0.68 -15.82
C PRO A 69 -7.51 1.09 -17.25
N VAL A 70 -6.24 0.86 -17.59
CA VAL A 70 -5.79 0.77 -18.97
C VAL A 70 -5.93 -0.69 -19.40
N VAL A 71 -6.85 -0.97 -20.32
CA VAL A 71 -7.24 -2.33 -20.71
C VAL A 71 -6.95 -2.52 -22.19
N GLY A 72 -6.31 -3.64 -22.53
CA GLY A 72 -6.10 -4.07 -23.92
C GLY A 72 -7.41 -4.33 -24.65
N ALA A 73 -7.37 -4.38 -25.99
CA ALA A 73 -8.53 -4.68 -26.82
C ALA A 73 -9.18 -6.04 -26.51
N ASP A 74 -8.42 -6.99 -25.95
CA ASP A 74 -8.86 -8.32 -25.53
C ASP A 74 -9.35 -8.38 -24.07
N GLY A 75 -9.36 -7.25 -23.36
CA GLY A 75 -9.68 -7.21 -21.94
C GLY A 75 -8.53 -7.56 -21.01
N SER A 76 -7.32 -7.84 -21.55
CA SER A 76 -6.14 -8.14 -20.72
C SER A 76 -5.61 -6.88 -20.04
N GLY A 77 -5.14 -7.05 -18.81
CA GLY A 77 -4.45 -5.99 -18.08
C GLY A 77 -2.99 -5.90 -18.52
N VAL A 78 -2.49 -4.67 -18.67
CA VAL A 78 -1.07 -4.37 -18.88
C VAL A 78 -0.53 -3.76 -17.60
N PHE A 79 0.73 -4.03 -17.26
CA PHE A 79 1.35 -3.29 -16.15
C PHE A 79 1.36 -1.80 -16.47
N THR A 80 0.82 -0.99 -15.56
CA THR A 80 0.67 0.45 -15.77
C THR A 80 1.22 1.21 -14.56
N TRP A 81 2.17 2.11 -14.81
CA TRP A 81 2.80 2.98 -13.81
C TRP A 81 2.12 4.33 -13.84
N TYR A 82 1.72 4.83 -12.68
CA TYR A 82 1.15 6.16 -12.51
C TYR A 82 2.17 7.03 -11.75
N GLU A 83 2.69 8.04 -12.42
CA GLU A 83 3.74 8.93 -11.93
C GLU A 83 3.25 10.38 -11.87
N ASP A 84 3.83 11.18 -10.98
CA ASP A 84 3.59 12.63 -10.98
C ASP A 84 4.15 13.25 -12.26
N GLY A 85 3.41 14.20 -12.82
CA GLY A 85 3.86 14.95 -13.99
C GLY A 85 3.06 16.23 -14.18
N PRO A 86 3.63 17.25 -14.83
CA PRO A 86 2.99 18.56 -14.96
C PRO A 86 1.73 18.53 -15.85
N GLN A 87 1.63 17.53 -16.75
CA GLN A 87 0.53 17.38 -17.69
C GLN A 87 0.18 15.89 -17.86
N PRO A 88 -1.11 15.57 -18.10
CA PRO A 88 -1.54 14.21 -18.44
C PRO A 88 -0.83 13.71 -19.70
N ARG A 89 -0.11 12.59 -19.58
CA ARG A 89 0.59 11.97 -20.72
C ARG A 89 0.67 10.46 -20.51
N ALA A 90 0.43 9.68 -21.55
CA ALA A 90 0.60 8.23 -21.51
C ALA A 90 1.67 7.79 -22.53
N THR A 91 2.55 6.88 -22.14
CA THR A 91 3.62 6.35 -23.00
C THR A 91 3.64 4.84 -22.92
N ALA A 92 3.51 4.19 -24.06
CA ALA A 92 3.66 2.75 -24.25
C ALA A 92 5.13 2.38 -24.43
N TYR A 93 5.53 1.29 -23.78
CA TYR A 93 6.80 0.63 -23.98
C TYR A 93 6.56 -0.79 -24.47
N SER A 94 7.16 -1.13 -25.61
CA SER A 94 7.13 -2.46 -26.21
C SER A 94 8.54 -3.05 -26.28
N ALA A 95 8.63 -4.36 -26.47
CA ALA A 95 9.90 -5.01 -26.77
C ALA A 95 10.41 -4.69 -28.18
N ASN A 96 9.51 -4.38 -29.12
CA ASN A 96 9.82 -4.32 -30.56
C ASN A 96 9.85 -2.89 -31.12
N HIS A 97 9.38 -1.91 -30.35
CA HIS A 97 9.22 -0.53 -30.81
C HIS A 97 9.82 0.44 -29.79
N PRO A 98 10.35 1.59 -30.25
CA PRO A 98 10.73 2.67 -29.33
C PRO A 98 9.51 3.14 -28.52
N PRO A 99 9.70 3.84 -27.38
CA PRO A 99 8.59 4.37 -26.60
C PRO A 99 7.66 5.23 -27.45
N GLN A 100 6.36 4.96 -27.39
CA GLN A 100 5.33 5.65 -28.18
C GLN A 100 4.33 6.36 -27.28
N GLU A 101 3.98 7.59 -27.66
CA GLU A 101 2.95 8.34 -26.94
C GLU A 101 1.56 7.83 -27.29
N LEU A 102 0.74 7.61 -26.27
CA LEU A 102 -0.63 7.11 -26.40
C LEU A 102 -1.61 8.28 -26.30
N ALA A 103 -2.71 8.19 -27.05
CA ALA A 103 -3.76 9.20 -26.99
C ALA A 103 -4.50 9.12 -25.64
N MET A 104 -4.81 10.29 -25.08
CA MET A 104 -5.68 10.42 -23.92
C MET A 104 -7.04 10.94 -24.36
N VAL A 105 -8.09 10.14 -24.15
CA VAL A 105 -9.46 10.46 -24.58
C VAL A 105 -10.34 10.74 -23.38
N LYS A 106 -11.25 11.71 -23.50
CA LYS A 106 -12.28 11.96 -22.47
C LYS A 106 -13.31 10.83 -22.51
N SER A 107 -13.70 10.34 -21.34
CA SER A 107 -14.84 9.44 -21.14
C SER A 107 -15.95 10.14 -20.35
N ALA A 108 -17.09 9.46 -20.18
CA ALA A 108 -18.21 9.95 -19.36
C ALA A 108 -17.85 10.18 -17.89
N THR A 109 -16.76 9.60 -17.41
CA THR A 109 -16.36 9.56 -15.99
C THR A 109 -14.95 10.08 -15.73
N GLY A 110 -14.16 10.38 -16.76
CA GLY A 110 -12.78 10.83 -16.59
C GLY A 110 -11.98 10.88 -17.90
N MET A 111 -10.71 10.51 -17.84
CA MET A 111 -9.87 10.35 -19.03
C MET A 111 -9.37 8.91 -19.11
N ARG A 112 -9.31 8.37 -20.32
CA ARG A 112 -8.82 7.01 -20.58
C ARG A 112 -7.64 7.05 -21.53
N VAL A 113 -6.71 6.15 -21.31
CA VAL A 113 -5.65 5.88 -22.26
C VAL A 113 -6.22 5.03 -23.38
N ASP A 114 -6.09 5.51 -24.61
CA ASP A 114 -6.51 4.78 -25.80
C ASP A 114 -5.35 3.93 -26.32
N LEU A 115 -5.63 2.64 -26.54
CA LEU A 115 -4.69 1.65 -27.07
C LEU A 115 -5.01 1.26 -28.52
N VAL A 116 -5.84 2.05 -29.22
CA VAL A 116 -6.12 1.83 -30.65
C VAL A 116 -4.81 1.61 -31.43
N GLY A 117 -4.77 0.53 -32.19
CA GLY A 117 -3.61 0.13 -33.00
C GLY A 117 -2.67 -0.89 -32.34
N TRP A 118 -2.81 -1.14 -31.03
CA TRP A 118 -2.02 -2.15 -30.32
C TRP A 118 -2.76 -3.47 -30.16
N ARG A 119 -2.05 -4.59 -30.36
CA ARG A 119 -2.59 -5.92 -30.06
C ARG A 119 -2.29 -6.37 -28.64
N ALA A 120 -3.09 -7.30 -28.16
CA ALA A 120 -2.87 -7.99 -26.89
C ALA A 120 -1.45 -8.57 -26.81
N GLY A 121 -0.75 -8.28 -25.71
CA GLY A 121 0.60 -8.78 -25.46
C GLY A 121 1.74 -8.06 -26.20
N GLU A 122 1.47 -7.10 -27.08
CA GLU A 122 2.53 -6.31 -27.73
C GLU A 122 3.17 -5.27 -26.80
N LEU A 123 2.42 -4.84 -25.77
CA LEU A 123 2.85 -3.87 -24.78
C LEU A 123 3.44 -4.55 -23.56
N ARG A 124 4.65 -4.11 -23.17
CA ARG A 124 5.31 -4.53 -21.94
C ARG A 124 4.80 -3.69 -20.77
N ASP A 125 4.87 -2.36 -20.95
CA ASP A 125 4.60 -1.37 -19.91
C ASP A 125 3.87 -0.15 -20.47
N ILE A 126 3.11 0.51 -19.60
CA ILE A 126 2.50 1.82 -19.88
C ILE A 126 2.84 2.75 -18.72
N VAL A 127 3.44 3.91 -19.02
CA VAL A 127 3.67 4.96 -18.02
C VAL A 127 2.66 6.07 -18.26
N VAL A 128 1.83 6.34 -17.25
CA VAL A 128 0.83 7.41 -17.21
C VAL A 128 1.32 8.48 -16.24
N ARG A 129 1.67 9.65 -16.76
CA ARG A 129 1.99 10.83 -15.95
C ARG A 129 0.71 11.62 -15.69
N TRP A 130 0.49 12.01 -14.45
CA TRP A 130 -0.73 12.69 -14.02
C TRP A 130 -0.45 13.80 -12.99
N PRO A 131 -1.05 14.99 -13.13
CA PRO A 131 -0.79 16.14 -12.26
C PRO A 131 -1.56 16.02 -10.94
N THR A 132 -1.15 15.11 -10.05
CA THR A 132 -1.78 14.95 -8.73
C THR A 132 -0.76 14.84 -7.61
N ARG A 133 -1.04 15.54 -6.51
CA ARG A 133 -0.21 15.50 -5.30
C ARG A 133 -0.09 14.09 -4.72
N ALA A 134 -1.05 13.21 -5.00
CA ALA A 134 -1.02 11.82 -4.55
C ALA A 134 0.17 11.03 -5.10
N LEU A 135 0.77 11.45 -6.23
CA LEU A 135 1.89 10.75 -6.88
C LEU A 135 3.26 11.39 -6.61
N ARG A 136 3.33 12.49 -5.84
CA ARG A 136 4.60 13.19 -5.58
C ARG A 136 5.59 12.35 -4.79
N GLN A 137 5.09 11.54 -3.87
CA GLN A 137 5.91 10.72 -2.98
C GLN A 137 5.89 9.23 -3.37
N VAL A 138 4.95 8.83 -4.23
CA VAL A 138 4.75 7.43 -4.63
C VAL A 138 4.45 7.32 -6.13
N THR A 139 4.99 6.29 -6.77
CA THR A 139 4.54 5.80 -8.07
C THR A 139 3.61 4.62 -7.83
N LEU A 140 2.38 4.67 -8.34
CA LEU A 140 1.42 3.58 -8.18
C LEU A 140 1.52 2.63 -9.37
N LEU A 141 1.60 1.33 -9.14
CA LEU A 141 1.61 0.32 -10.19
C LEU A 141 0.28 -0.42 -10.18
N ASP A 142 -0.52 -0.28 -11.24
CA ASP A 142 -1.66 -1.17 -11.49
C ASP A 142 -1.14 -2.43 -12.18
N THR A 143 -1.37 -3.57 -11.56
CA THR A 143 -0.86 -4.85 -12.05
C THR A 143 -1.97 -5.62 -12.77
N PRO A 144 -1.62 -6.48 -13.75
CA PRO A 144 -2.50 -7.53 -14.20
C PRO A 144 -2.98 -8.39 -13.02
N ALA A 145 -4.08 -9.12 -13.22
CA ALA A 145 -4.55 -10.01 -12.16
C ALA A 145 -3.57 -11.14 -11.89
N ILE A 146 -3.39 -11.41 -10.60
CA ILE A 146 -2.67 -12.60 -10.17
C ILE A 146 -3.61 -13.79 -10.40
N THR A 147 -3.26 -14.61 -11.39
CA THR A 147 -3.80 -15.95 -11.53
C THR A 147 -3.14 -16.86 -10.49
N GLY A 148 -3.79 -17.97 -10.13
CA GLY A 148 -3.26 -18.93 -9.16
C GLY A 148 -1.83 -19.38 -9.49
N PRO A 149 -1.12 -19.99 -8.53
CA PRO A 149 0.27 -20.39 -8.73
C PRO A 149 0.40 -21.23 -10.01
N GLY A 150 1.34 -20.87 -10.88
CA GLY A 150 1.65 -21.66 -12.08
C GLY A 150 2.24 -23.02 -11.72
N GLU A 151 2.67 -23.80 -12.71
CA GLU A 151 3.24 -25.15 -12.51
C GLU A 151 4.39 -25.21 -11.47
N HIS A 152 5.07 -24.08 -11.23
CA HIS A 152 6.18 -23.94 -10.30
C HIS A 152 5.80 -23.30 -8.95
N GLY A 153 4.50 -23.16 -8.65
CA GLY A 153 4.06 -22.56 -7.38
C GLY A 153 4.18 -21.03 -7.31
N ARG A 154 4.70 -20.37 -8.35
CA ARG A 154 4.93 -18.92 -8.42
C ARG A 154 4.07 -18.25 -9.48
N SER A 155 3.78 -16.97 -9.27
CA SER A 155 3.04 -16.12 -10.21
C SER A 155 4.02 -15.17 -10.91
N PRO A 156 4.16 -15.20 -12.25
CA PRO A 156 5.04 -14.27 -12.98
C PRO A 156 4.71 -12.80 -12.71
N VAL A 157 3.42 -12.50 -12.48
CA VAL A 157 2.95 -11.17 -12.10
C VAL A 157 3.51 -10.79 -10.74
N MET A 158 3.44 -11.69 -9.75
CA MET A 158 3.99 -11.42 -8.41
C MET A 158 5.51 -11.33 -8.42
N ASP A 159 6.21 -12.18 -9.18
CA ASP A 159 7.68 -12.12 -9.31
C ASP A 159 8.13 -10.77 -9.89
N ARG A 160 7.36 -10.22 -10.83
CA ARG A 160 7.58 -8.89 -11.36
C ARG A 160 7.29 -7.80 -10.32
N VAL A 161 6.18 -7.91 -9.58
CA VAL A 161 5.85 -6.98 -8.49
C VAL A 161 6.96 -6.92 -7.44
N LEU A 162 7.48 -8.07 -7.00
CA LEU A 162 8.54 -8.14 -5.99
C LEU A 162 9.87 -7.54 -6.47
N ARG A 163 10.10 -7.49 -7.78
CA ARG A 163 11.27 -6.87 -8.41
C ARG A 163 11.12 -5.36 -8.58
N ASP A 164 9.98 -4.92 -9.08
CA ASP A 164 9.76 -3.56 -9.57
C ASP A 164 9.12 -2.64 -8.51
N ALA A 165 8.48 -3.21 -7.48
CA ALA A 165 7.82 -2.47 -6.41
C ALA A 165 8.59 -2.53 -5.09
N ASP A 166 8.54 -1.42 -4.35
CA ASP A 166 9.13 -1.31 -3.01
C ASP A 166 8.18 -1.80 -1.93
N ALA A 167 6.89 -1.58 -2.16
CA ALA A 167 5.79 -1.98 -1.28
C ALA A 167 4.57 -2.47 -2.06
N VAL A 168 3.70 -3.23 -1.40
CA VAL A 168 2.54 -3.88 -2.02
C VAL A 168 1.25 -3.57 -1.26
N LEU A 169 0.23 -3.08 -1.96
CA LEU A 169 -1.16 -3.14 -1.55
C LEU A 169 -1.76 -4.42 -2.10
N TYR A 170 -1.89 -5.45 -1.26
CA TYR A 170 -2.48 -6.72 -1.67
C TYR A 170 -3.98 -6.69 -1.43
N LEU A 171 -4.77 -6.56 -2.50
CA LEU A 171 -6.22 -6.56 -2.45
C LEU A 171 -6.76 -7.98 -2.42
N THR A 172 -7.67 -8.24 -1.50
CA THR A 172 -8.41 -9.49 -1.38
C THR A 172 -9.86 -9.21 -1.02
N ARG A 173 -10.77 -10.15 -1.32
CA ARG A 173 -12.17 -10.06 -0.86
C ARG A 173 -12.38 -10.72 0.49
N ASP A 174 -11.66 -11.80 0.76
CA ASP A 174 -11.90 -12.66 1.93
C ASP A 174 -10.63 -13.04 2.70
N GLY A 175 -9.44 -12.68 2.21
CA GLY A 175 -8.15 -12.88 2.89
C GLY A 175 -7.80 -14.34 3.15
N ARG A 176 -8.25 -15.25 2.27
CA ARG A 176 -8.14 -16.71 2.48
C ARG A 176 -6.78 -17.29 2.04
N GLY A 177 -6.59 -18.58 2.30
CA GLY A 177 -5.30 -19.27 2.20
C GLY A 177 -4.63 -19.30 0.82
N THR A 178 -5.33 -19.02 -0.28
CA THR A 178 -4.69 -18.85 -1.61
C THR A 178 -3.94 -17.53 -1.70
N ASP A 179 -4.50 -16.46 -1.12
CA ASP A 179 -3.85 -15.14 -1.07
C ASP A 179 -2.60 -15.17 -0.20
N LEU A 180 -2.67 -15.88 0.93
CA LEU A 180 -1.52 -16.03 1.82
C LEU A 180 -0.36 -16.77 1.14
N ARG A 181 -0.65 -17.82 0.36
CA ARG A 181 0.39 -18.55 -0.39
C ARG A 181 1.11 -17.68 -1.42
N VAL A 182 0.38 -16.80 -2.09
CA VAL A 182 0.96 -15.83 -3.05
C VAL A 182 1.89 -14.84 -2.34
N LEU A 183 1.57 -14.43 -1.12
CA LEU A 183 2.44 -13.55 -0.32
C LEU A 183 3.62 -14.30 0.31
N GLU A 184 3.44 -15.58 0.67
CA GLU A 184 4.50 -16.45 1.21
C GLU A 184 5.65 -16.65 0.20
N SER A 185 5.37 -16.75 -1.10
CA SER A 185 6.41 -16.92 -2.13
C SER A 185 7.39 -15.74 -2.23
N GLY A 186 7.02 -14.57 -1.72
CA GLY A 186 7.91 -13.39 -1.66
C GLY A 186 9.00 -13.48 -0.60
N ARG A 187 9.06 -14.57 0.18
CA ARG A 187 9.98 -14.75 1.31
C ARG A 187 11.14 -15.69 1.06
N ASP A 188 11.30 -16.20 -0.15
CA ASP A 188 12.30 -17.23 -0.43
C ASP A 188 13.75 -16.72 -0.37
N SER A 189 13.98 -15.39 -0.38
CA SER A 189 15.31 -14.78 -0.32
C SER A 189 15.74 -14.40 1.10
N ALA A 190 17.05 -14.22 1.33
CA ALA A 190 17.57 -13.82 2.64
C ALA A 190 17.07 -12.42 3.02
N VAL A 191 16.99 -11.51 2.04
CA VAL A 191 16.38 -10.18 2.23
C VAL A 191 14.88 -10.32 2.57
N GLY A 192 14.17 -11.21 1.86
CA GLY A 192 12.76 -11.51 2.10
C GLY A 192 12.48 -12.07 3.50
N GLN A 193 13.41 -12.82 4.09
CA GLN A 193 13.31 -13.30 5.47
C GLN A 193 13.71 -12.25 6.52
N ALA A 194 14.75 -11.46 6.23
CA ALA A 194 15.28 -10.46 7.16
C ALA A 194 14.39 -9.22 7.30
N ALA A 195 13.73 -8.80 6.21
CA ALA A 195 12.87 -7.62 6.12
C ALA A 195 11.50 -7.98 5.48
N PRO A 196 10.69 -8.81 6.14
CA PRO A 196 9.63 -9.56 5.47
C PRO A 196 8.33 -8.78 5.24
N ILE A 197 8.25 -7.50 5.64
CA ILE A 197 6.98 -6.76 5.73
C ILE A 197 7.03 -5.43 4.98
N ASN A 198 6.57 -5.48 3.74
CA ASN A 198 6.35 -4.33 2.87
C ASN A 198 4.94 -4.35 2.26
N THR A 199 4.01 -5.09 2.89
CA THR A 199 2.67 -5.34 2.34
C THR A 199 1.58 -4.81 3.27
N ILE A 200 0.61 -4.08 2.74
CA ILE A 200 -0.67 -3.78 3.39
C ILE A 200 -1.73 -4.64 2.71
N MET A 201 -2.46 -5.42 3.50
CA MET A 201 -3.60 -6.18 3.00
C MET A 201 -4.83 -5.29 2.98
N VAL A 202 -5.55 -5.28 1.86
CA VAL A 202 -6.77 -4.49 1.69
C VAL A 202 -7.94 -5.44 1.48
N LEU A 203 -8.90 -5.46 2.41
CA LEU A 203 -10.21 -6.08 2.19
C LEU A 203 -11.01 -5.19 1.24
N ALA A 204 -10.83 -5.45 -0.04
CA ALA A 204 -11.44 -4.71 -1.13
C ALA A 204 -12.93 -5.06 -1.28
N ARG A 205 -13.68 -4.18 -1.96
CA ARG A 205 -15.15 -4.31 -2.15
C ARG A 205 -15.87 -4.52 -0.82
N SER A 206 -15.41 -3.82 0.22
CA SER A 206 -15.98 -3.90 1.57
C SER A 206 -17.49 -3.60 1.61
N ASP A 207 -17.99 -2.85 0.63
CA ASP A 207 -19.40 -2.54 0.39
C ASP A 207 -20.26 -3.77 0.02
N GLU A 208 -19.67 -4.90 -0.36
CA GLU A 208 -20.39 -6.14 -0.67
C GLU A 208 -20.45 -7.12 0.52
N THR A 209 -19.75 -6.79 1.61
CA THR A 209 -19.71 -7.64 2.81
C THR A 209 -21.10 -7.88 3.37
N GLY A 210 -21.41 -9.12 3.75
CA GLY A 210 -22.73 -9.46 4.32
C GLY A 210 -23.89 -9.28 3.34
N GLY A 211 -23.63 -9.36 2.02
CA GLY A 211 -24.64 -9.15 0.97
C GLY A 211 -24.88 -7.67 0.65
N GLY A 212 -23.94 -6.79 1.01
CA GLY A 212 -24.01 -5.36 0.78
C GLY A 212 -25.15 -4.67 1.53
N LYS A 213 -25.48 -5.14 2.73
CA LYS A 213 -26.41 -4.46 3.65
C LYS A 213 -25.86 -3.11 4.09
N ILE A 214 -26.69 -2.27 4.70
CA ILE A 214 -26.29 -0.89 5.07
C ILE A 214 -25.11 -0.84 6.06
N ASP A 215 -24.91 -1.90 6.84
CA ASP A 215 -23.83 -2.10 7.78
C ASP A 215 -22.60 -2.81 7.17
N ALA A 216 -22.58 -3.09 5.85
CA ALA A 216 -21.50 -3.83 5.18
C ALA A 216 -20.10 -3.28 5.49
N LEU A 217 -19.93 -1.95 5.43
CA LEU A 217 -18.64 -1.29 5.71
C LEU A 217 -18.21 -1.45 7.19
N LEU A 218 -19.16 -1.47 8.13
CA LEU A 218 -18.86 -1.71 9.55
C LEU A 218 -18.45 -3.17 9.77
N THR A 219 -19.19 -4.10 9.18
CA THR A 219 -18.88 -5.54 9.21
C THR A 219 -17.52 -5.83 8.58
N ALA A 220 -17.19 -5.17 7.47
CA ALA A 220 -15.88 -5.31 6.82
C ALA A 220 -14.73 -4.86 7.72
N ARG A 221 -14.88 -3.73 8.44
CA ARG A 221 -13.88 -3.27 9.43
C ARG A 221 -13.71 -4.26 10.58
N GLN A 222 -14.80 -4.85 11.06
CA GLN A 222 -14.73 -5.89 12.10
C GLN A 222 -13.99 -7.12 11.60
N LEU A 223 -14.23 -7.53 10.35
CA LEU A 223 -13.52 -8.63 9.70
C LEU A 223 -12.03 -8.33 9.54
N ALA A 224 -11.66 -7.12 9.10
CA ALA A 224 -10.27 -6.69 8.98
C ALA A 224 -9.54 -6.78 10.34
N ARG A 225 -10.15 -6.26 11.41
CA ARG A 225 -9.61 -6.35 12.78
C ARG A 225 -9.47 -7.80 13.27
N ARG A 226 -10.36 -8.70 12.84
CA ARG A 226 -10.26 -10.12 13.15
C ARG A 226 -9.11 -10.77 12.38
N GLN A 227 -8.99 -10.52 11.08
CA GLN A 227 -7.91 -11.06 10.26
C GLN A 227 -6.54 -10.55 10.69
N GLN A 228 -6.44 -9.29 11.13
CA GLN A 228 -5.20 -8.74 11.65
C GLN A 228 -4.67 -9.49 12.89
N ARG A 229 -5.54 -10.20 13.62
CA ARG A 229 -5.17 -11.06 14.75
C ARG A 229 -4.77 -12.48 14.33
N ASP A 230 -4.99 -12.87 13.08
CA ASP A 230 -4.52 -14.15 12.57
C ASP A 230 -2.98 -14.13 12.45
N PRO A 231 -2.26 -15.04 13.12
CA PRO A 231 -0.80 -15.08 13.07
C PRO A 231 -0.24 -15.21 11.64
N ARG A 232 -0.95 -15.88 10.73
CA ARG A 232 -0.49 -16.02 9.34
C ARG A 232 -0.59 -14.70 8.58
N VAL A 233 -1.66 -13.95 8.78
CA VAL A 233 -1.85 -12.63 8.15
C VAL A 233 -0.90 -11.60 8.75
N ASN A 234 -0.74 -11.61 10.08
CA ASN A 234 0.20 -10.73 10.78
C ASN A 234 1.65 -11.03 10.38
N ALA A 235 1.97 -12.29 10.14
CA ALA A 235 3.28 -12.64 9.62
C ALA A 235 3.52 -11.96 8.27
N LEU A 236 2.53 -11.85 7.38
CA LEU A 236 2.66 -11.44 5.96
C LEU A 236 2.34 -9.97 5.66
N SER A 237 1.77 -9.20 6.60
CA SER A 237 1.30 -7.83 6.33
C SER A 237 1.53 -6.86 7.49
N VAL A 238 1.80 -5.59 7.16
CA VAL A 238 1.93 -4.48 8.11
C VAL A 238 0.57 -4.00 8.57
N THR A 239 -0.54 -4.27 7.91
CA THR A 239 -1.88 -4.05 8.48
C THR A 239 -2.93 -4.64 7.54
N VAL A 240 -4.16 -4.77 8.03
CA VAL A 240 -5.33 -5.13 7.23
C VAL A 240 -6.31 -3.96 7.28
N VAL A 241 -6.63 -3.38 6.13
CA VAL A 241 -7.57 -2.26 6.01
C VAL A 241 -8.79 -2.69 5.21
N ALA A 242 -9.99 -2.43 5.73
CA ALA A 242 -11.22 -2.59 4.97
C ALA A 242 -11.47 -1.35 4.13
N CYS A 243 -11.58 -1.51 2.81
CA CYS A 243 -11.79 -0.39 1.89
C CYS A 243 -12.78 -0.74 0.77
N SER A 244 -13.71 0.17 0.50
CA SER A 244 -14.47 0.22 -0.73
C SER A 244 -13.89 1.30 -1.64
N GLY A 245 -13.10 0.88 -2.64
CA GLY A 245 -12.57 1.80 -3.65
C GLY A 245 -13.68 2.52 -4.41
N LEU A 246 -14.80 1.84 -4.69
CA LEU A 246 -15.94 2.41 -5.41
C LEU A 246 -16.58 3.57 -4.64
N ILE A 247 -16.91 3.36 -3.35
CA ILE A 247 -17.49 4.41 -2.51
C ILE A 247 -16.49 5.55 -2.25
N GLY A 248 -15.21 5.22 -2.09
CA GLY A 248 -14.14 6.21 -1.95
C GLY A 248 -13.99 7.10 -3.19
N LEU A 249 -14.02 6.49 -4.38
CA LEU A 249 -13.97 7.21 -5.65
C LEU A 249 -15.22 8.06 -5.85
N ALA A 250 -16.42 7.47 -5.66
CA ALA A 250 -17.69 8.17 -5.80
C ALA A 250 -17.73 9.43 -4.92
N GLY A 251 -17.28 9.35 -3.67
CA GLY A 251 -17.21 10.51 -2.79
C GLY A 251 -16.29 11.64 -3.29
N ARG A 252 -15.27 11.33 -4.10
CA ARG A 252 -14.35 12.31 -4.69
C ARG A 252 -14.84 12.92 -5.99
N VAL A 253 -15.54 12.14 -6.83
CA VAL A 253 -15.99 12.57 -8.16
C VAL A 253 -17.49 12.89 -8.25
N LEU A 254 -18.21 12.82 -7.12
CA LEU A 254 -19.65 13.12 -7.05
C LEU A 254 -19.95 14.51 -7.62
N SER A 255 -20.86 14.57 -8.61
CA SER A 255 -21.33 15.81 -9.21
C SER A 255 -22.58 16.37 -8.51
N GLU A 256 -22.94 17.62 -8.81
CA GLU A 256 -24.19 18.22 -8.33
C GLU A 256 -25.43 17.51 -8.90
N SER A 257 -25.37 17.01 -10.15
CA SER A 257 -26.47 16.25 -10.75
C SER A 257 -26.65 14.89 -10.09
N ASP A 258 -25.55 14.21 -9.73
CA ASP A 258 -25.61 12.97 -8.96
C ASP A 258 -26.27 13.21 -7.60
N PHE A 259 -25.88 14.28 -6.89
CA PHE A 259 -26.47 14.65 -5.61
C PHE A 259 -27.98 14.94 -5.74
N ALA A 260 -28.38 15.73 -6.74
CA ALA A 260 -29.78 16.04 -6.98
C ALA A 260 -30.62 14.77 -7.24
N ALA A 261 -30.10 13.82 -8.02
CA ALA A 261 -30.77 12.54 -8.28
C ALA A 261 -30.90 11.69 -7.00
N LEU A 262 -29.85 11.64 -6.18
CA LEU A 262 -29.87 10.95 -4.89
C LEU A 262 -30.82 11.61 -3.88
N ALA A 263 -30.92 12.94 -3.90
CA ALA A 263 -31.86 13.70 -3.09
C ALA A 263 -33.31 13.43 -3.51
N GLN A 264 -33.59 13.32 -4.82
CA GLN A 264 -34.90 12.88 -5.31
C GLN A 264 -35.23 11.47 -4.85
N LEU A 265 -34.31 10.51 -4.95
CA LEU A 265 -34.51 9.15 -4.41
C LEU A 265 -34.77 9.15 -2.91
N ALA A 266 -34.14 10.07 -2.17
CA ALA A 266 -34.29 10.19 -0.72
C ALA A 266 -35.69 10.64 -0.29
N THR A 267 -36.46 11.33 -1.14
CA THR A 267 -37.85 11.75 -0.83
C THR A 267 -38.82 10.57 -0.78
N VAL A 268 -38.52 9.48 -1.49
CA VAL A 268 -39.31 8.25 -1.46
C VAL A 268 -39.24 7.61 -0.07
N PRO A 269 -40.35 7.16 0.54
CA PRO A 269 -40.30 6.41 1.79
C PRO A 269 -39.40 5.16 1.68
N ARG A 270 -38.57 4.93 2.70
CA ARG A 270 -37.60 3.81 2.71
C ARG A 270 -38.22 2.44 2.37
N PRO A 271 -39.37 2.02 2.95
CA PRO A 271 -39.96 0.72 2.63
C PRO A 271 -40.35 0.57 1.16
N GLN A 272 -40.73 1.66 0.50
CA GLN A 272 -41.07 1.66 -0.93
C GLN A 272 -39.81 1.58 -1.80
N LEU A 273 -38.76 2.34 -1.44
CA LEU A 273 -37.51 2.35 -2.19
C LEU A 273 -36.73 1.01 -2.07
N GLU A 274 -36.80 0.34 -0.92
CA GLU A 274 -36.07 -0.92 -0.66
C GLU A 274 -36.39 -2.01 -1.69
N GLY A 275 -37.64 -2.09 -2.17
CA GLY A 275 -38.03 -3.03 -3.21
C GLY A 275 -37.25 -2.82 -4.51
N TYR A 276 -36.99 -1.58 -4.91
CA TYR A 276 -36.23 -1.25 -6.11
C TYR A 276 -34.72 -1.45 -5.94
N LEU A 277 -34.22 -1.36 -4.70
CA LEU A 277 -32.81 -1.53 -4.36
C LEU A 277 -32.42 -2.99 -4.04
N LEU A 278 -33.20 -3.98 -4.48
CA LEU A 278 -32.87 -5.40 -4.30
C LEU A 278 -31.81 -5.91 -5.28
N SER A 279 -31.82 -5.40 -6.52
CA SER A 279 -30.83 -5.74 -7.55
C SER A 279 -30.60 -4.58 -8.50
N ALA A 280 -29.46 -4.60 -9.20
CA ALA A 280 -29.14 -3.60 -10.23
C ALA A 280 -30.19 -3.59 -11.35
N ASP A 281 -30.59 -4.76 -11.85
CA ASP A 281 -31.62 -4.88 -12.89
C ASP A 281 -32.95 -4.26 -12.47
N ARG A 282 -33.36 -4.47 -11.22
CA ARG A 282 -34.62 -3.94 -10.71
C ARG A 282 -34.57 -2.42 -10.61
N PHE A 283 -33.46 -1.86 -10.15
CA PHE A 283 -33.29 -0.41 -10.09
C PHE A 283 -33.27 0.24 -11.49
N LEU A 284 -32.67 -0.42 -12.47
CA LEU A 284 -32.58 0.07 -13.85
C LEU A 284 -33.90 -0.02 -14.63
N ARG A 285 -34.61 -1.14 -14.51
CA ARG A 285 -35.73 -1.49 -15.41
C ARG A 285 -37.10 -1.11 -14.86
N SER A 286 -37.25 -0.97 -13.54
CA SER A 286 -38.55 -0.68 -12.94
C SER A 286 -38.91 0.80 -13.11
N GLU A 287 -40.19 1.13 -13.11
CA GLU A 287 -40.63 2.52 -12.95
C GLU A 287 -40.49 2.92 -11.47
N LEU A 288 -39.61 3.89 -11.21
CA LEU A 288 -39.41 4.41 -9.86
C LEU A 288 -40.56 5.38 -9.50
N PRO A 289 -40.91 5.52 -8.22
CA PRO A 289 -41.91 6.48 -7.75
C PRO A 289 -41.39 7.94 -7.77
N VAL A 290 -40.35 8.22 -8.55
CA VAL A 290 -39.74 9.54 -8.79
C VAL A 290 -39.31 9.65 -10.25
N PRO A 291 -39.37 10.86 -10.85
CA PRO A 291 -38.99 11.08 -12.24
C PRO A 291 -37.47 11.06 -12.40
N LEU A 292 -36.90 9.86 -12.55
CA LEU A 292 -35.48 9.66 -12.82
C LEU A 292 -35.28 8.80 -14.05
N ASP A 293 -34.58 9.38 -15.03
CA ASP A 293 -34.31 8.73 -16.31
C ASP A 293 -33.44 7.48 -16.16
N ALA A 294 -33.60 6.53 -17.09
CA ALA A 294 -32.82 5.29 -17.12
C ALA A 294 -31.31 5.54 -17.16
N GLU A 295 -30.87 6.56 -17.91
CA GLU A 295 -29.46 6.92 -18.05
C GLU A 295 -28.88 7.46 -16.73
N VAL A 296 -29.62 8.31 -16.01
CA VAL A 296 -29.22 8.82 -14.70
C VAL A 296 -29.09 7.68 -13.69
N ARG A 297 -30.05 6.74 -13.69
CA ARG A 297 -30.01 5.56 -12.82
C ARG A 297 -28.83 4.65 -13.14
N ALA A 298 -28.51 4.47 -14.42
CA ALA A 298 -27.34 3.72 -14.86
C ALA A 298 -26.04 4.40 -14.40
N GLY A 299 -25.92 5.72 -14.56
CA GLY A 299 -24.77 6.48 -14.10
C GLY A 299 -24.58 6.40 -12.57
N LEU A 300 -25.67 6.47 -11.80
CA LEU A 300 -25.61 6.29 -10.33
C LEU A 300 -25.13 4.89 -9.96
N LEU A 301 -25.64 3.83 -10.61
CA LEU A 301 -25.20 2.47 -10.32
C LEU A 301 -23.76 2.21 -10.72
N ASP A 302 -23.30 2.76 -11.84
CA ASP A 302 -21.92 2.61 -12.29
C ASP A 302 -20.94 3.24 -11.28
N ARG A 303 -21.26 4.44 -10.78
CA ARG A 303 -20.40 5.18 -9.84
C ARG A 303 -20.45 4.67 -8.40
N LEU A 304 -21.64 4.33 -7.90
CA LEU A 304 -21.87 4.04 -6.48
C LEU A 304 -22.10 2.56 -6.20
N GLY A 305 -22.48 1.78 -7.21
CA GLY A 305 -23.07 0.46 -7.00
C GLY A 305 -24.38 0.53 -6.22
N LEU A 306 -25.02 -0.63 -6.06
CA LEU A 306 -26.30 -0.71 -5.34
C LEU A 306 -26.17 -0.34 -3.85
N PHE A 307 -25.06 -0.74 -3.23
CA PHE A 307 -24.76 -0.38 -1.85
C PHE A 307 -24.60 1.14 -1.70
N GLY A 308 -23.85 1.79 -2.59
CA GLY A 308 -23.61 3.23 -2.51
C GLY A 308 -24.87 4.06 -2.71
N VAL A 309 -25.77 3.66 -3.62
CA VAL A 309 -27.09 4.31 -3.77
C VAL A 309 -27.90 4.18 -2.47
N ARG A 310 -27.91 3.00 -1.84
CA ARG A 310 -28.60 2.79 -0.55
C ARG A 310 -28.00 3.60 0.59
N LEU A 311 -26.67 3.64 0.66
CA LEU A 311 -25.94 4.43 1.66
C LEU A 311 -26.21 5.92 1.47
N ALA A 312 -26.03 6.43 0.26
CA ALA A 312 -26.21 7.85 -0.06
C ALA A 312 -27.63 8.33 0.20
N THR A 313 -28.66 7.59 -0.25
CA THR A 313 -30.06 7.93 0.04
C THR A 313 -30.36 7.96 1.53
N THR A 314 -29.76 7.05 2.31
CA THR A 314 -29.90 7.07 3.77
C THR A 314 -29.19 8.27 4.41
N LEU A 315 -27.99 8.62 3.94
CA LEU A 315 -27.24 9.78 4.42
C LEU A 315 -27.99 11.08 4.14
N VAL A 316 -28.55 11.23 2.95
CA VAL A 316 -29.34 12.41 2.59
C VAL A 316 -30.57 12.52 3.49
N ARG A 317 -31.31 11.44 3.73
CA ARG A 317 -32.45 11.43 4.67
C ARG A 317 -32.08 11.78 6.11
N THR A 318 -30.84 11.52 6.51
CA THR A 318 -30.37 11.69 7.90
C THR A 318 -29.60 13.00 8.12
N GLY A 319 -29.58 13.90 7.13
CA GLY A 319 -29.07 15.27 7.29
C GLY A 319 -27.92 15.66 6.36
N CYS A 320 -27.54 14.83 5.38
CA CYS A 320 -26.61 15.25 4.32
C CYS A 320 -27.37 16.03 3.24
N ASP A 321 -27.52 17.33 3.43
CA ASP A 321 -28.33 18.24 2.60
C ASP A 321 -27.57 18.87 1.42
N SER A 322 -26.28 18.57 1.25
CA SER A 322 -25.45 19.09 0.17
C SER A 322 -24.51 18.03 -0.41
N ARG A 323 -24.10 18.23 -1.67
CA ARG A 323 -23.08 17.41 -2.34
C ARG A 323 -21.82 17.30 -1.50
N ALA A 324 -21.34 18.41 -0.92
CA ALA A 324 -20.14 18.44 -0.09
C ALA A 324 -20.28 17.58 1.17
N ALA A 325 -21.41 17.67 1.88
CA ALA A 325 -21.68 16.85 3.06
C ALA A 325 -21.73 15.36 2.71
N LEU A 326 -22.44 14.99 1.63
CA LEU A 326 -22.53 13.62 1.16
C LEU A 326 -21.17 13.06 0.73
N SER A 327 -20.40 13.81 -0.07
CA SER A 327 -19.03 13.46 -0.45
C SER A 327 -18.15 13.18 0.77
N GLY A 328 -18.20 14.05 1.77
CA GLY A 328 -17.45 13.88 3.02
C GLY A 328 -17.80 12.59 3.77
N GLU A 329 -19.10 12.26 3.87
CA GLU A 329 -19.56 11.01 4.50
C GLU A 329 -19.17 9.75 3.70
N LEU A 330 -19.30 9.78 2.36
CA LEU A 330 -18.89 8.66 1.51
C LEU A 330 -17.39 8.38 1.66
N ILE A 331 -16.55 9.41 1.60
CA ILE A 331 -15.09 9.27 1.80
C ILE A 331 -14.81 8.72 3.20
N ARG A 332 -15.39 9.32 4.25
CA ARG A 332 -15.16 8.90 5.64
C ARG A 332 -15.53 7.43 5.86
N ARG A 333 -16.63 6.98 5.28
CA ARG A 333 -17.12 5.61 5.45
C ARG A 333 -16.42 4.59 4.56
N SER A 334 -15.87 4.99 3.43
CA SER A 334 -15.24 4.09 2.44
C SER A 334 -14.04 3.30 2.95
N GLY A 335 -13.33 3.80 3.98
CA GLY A 335 -12.05 3.23 4.45
C GLY A 335 -10.82 3.77 3.70
N LEU A 336 -11.01 4.64 2.70
CA LEU A 336 -9.93 5.23 1.92
C LEU A 336 -9.00 6.11 2.77
N ALA A 337 -9.53 6.86 3.74
CA ALA A 337 -8.72 7.68 4.64
C ALA A 337 -7.79 6.84 5.52
N GLU A 338 -8.31 5.75 6.10
CA GLU A 338 -7.54 4.78 6.89
C GLU A 338 -6.45 4.09 6.06
N LEU A 339 -6.75 3.77 4.79
CA LEU A 339 -5.77 3.23 3.87
C LEU A 339 -4.66 4.25 3.55
N ARG A 340 -5.02 5.50 3.24
CA ARG A 340 -4.05 6.57 2.95
C ARG A 340 -3.13 6.84 4.14
N GLU A 341 -3.69 6.88 5.35
CA GLU A 341 -2.91 7.01 6.58
C GLU A 341 -1.96 5.83 6.76
N SER A 342 -2.42 4.60 6.50
CA SER A 342 -1.58 3.40 6.57
C SER A 342 -0.45 3.42 5.52
N VAL A 343 -0.73 3.86 4.28
CA VAL A 343 0.30 4.03 3.25
C VAL A 343 1.32 5.07 3.65
N ASN A 344 0.90 6.22 4.17
CA ASN A 344 1.83 7.25 4.62
C ASN A 344 2.73 6.72 5.74
N ARG A 345 2.12 6.16 6.80
CA ARG A 345 2.83 5.69 7.99
C ARG A 345 3.77 4.51 7.74
N PHE A 346 3.34 3.53 6.95
CA PHE A 346 4.10 2.29 6.77
C PHE A 346 4.96 2.27 5.52
N PHE A 347 4.64 3.09 4.51
CA PHE A 347 5.39 3.13 3.25
C PHE A 347 6.14 4.44 3.07
N VAL A 348 5.45 5.59 3.05
CA VAL A 348 6.09 6.89 2.73
C VAL A 348 7.09 7.30 3.80
N ASP A 349 6.70 7.25 5.07
CA ASP A 349 7.56 7.56 6.23
C ASP A 349 8.77 6.61 6.32
N ARG A 350 8.71 5.46 5.65
CA ARG A 350 9.74 4.41 5.64
C ARG A 350 10.37 4.22 4.27
N ARG A 351 10.31 5.26 3.43
CA ARG A 351 10.78 5.22 2.03
C ARG A 351 12.19 4.65 1.93
N ASP A 352 13.13 5.19 2.68
CA ASP A 352 14.55 4.84 2.54
C ASP A 352 14.81 3.39 2.97
N THR A 353 14.17 2.92 4.06
CA THR A 353 14.23 1.52 4.48
C THR A 353 13.68 0.57 3.41
N LEU A 354 12.56 0.93 2.77
CA LEU A 354 11.93 0.09 1.74
C LEU A 354 12.73 0.11 0.42
N LYS A 355 13.30 1.25 0.03
CA LYS A 355 14.20 1.37 -1.11
C LYS A 355 15.48 0.55 -0.91
N SER A 356 16.10 0.67 0.26
CA SER A 356 17.27 -0.12 0.64
C SER A 356 16.99 -1.62 0.62
N ARG A 357 15.82 -2.04 1.14
CA ARG A 357 15.36 -3.44 1.05
C ARG A 357 15.23 -3.91 -0.40
N SER A 358 14.56 -3.14 -1.27
CA SER A 358 14.41 -3.48 -2.69
C SER A 358 15.75 -3.60 -3.41
N ALA A 359 16.66 -2.66 -3.17
CA ALA A 359 17.99 -2.66 -3.76
C ALA A 359 18.81 -3.87 -3.29
N LEU A 360 18.79 -4.19 -1.99
CA LEU A 360 19.42 -5.41 -1.46
C LEU A 360 18.85 -6.68 -2.10
N ALA A 361 17.52 -6.77 -2.23
CA ALA A 361 16.88 -7.93 -2.87
C ALA A 361 17.28 -8.06 -4.35
N ALA A 362 17.40 -6.94 -5.07
CA ALA A 362 17.83 -6.92 -6.45
C ALA A 362 19.31 -7.33 -6.62
N VAL A 363 20.19 -6.83 -5.75
CA VAL A 363 21.61 -7.22 -5.72
C VAL A 363 21.76 -8.71 -5.36
N GLU A 364 21.08 -9.20 -4.32
CA GLU A 364 21.07 -10.62 -3.94
C GLU A 364 20.62 -11.51 -5.11
N ALA A 365 19.54 -11.12 -5.81
CA ALA A 365 19.02 -11.85 -6.95
C ALA A 365 20.02 -11.87 -8.13
N LEU A 366 20.68 -10.74 -8.43
CA LEU A 366 21.69 -10.66 -9.48
C LEU A 366 22.91 -11.53 -9.15
N LEU A 367 23.45 -11.42 -7.94
CA LEU A 367 24.60 -12.20 -7.47
C LEU A 367 24.36 -13.70 -7.57
N ARG A 368 23.12 -14.15 -7.30
CA ARG A 368 22.74 -15.57 -7.44
C ARG A 368 22.53 -15.99 -8.89
N ALA A 369 22.05 -15.10 -9.74
CA ALA A 369 21.79 -15.41 -11.15
C ALA A 369 23.07 -15.44 -12.00
N GLU A 370 24.05 -14.59 -11.68
CA GLU A 370 25.28 -14.37 -12.45
C GLU A 370 26.52 -14.60 -11.54
N PRO A 371 26.78 -15.83 -11.05
CA PRO A 371 27.87 -16.07 -10.09
C PRO A 371 29.26 -15.94 -10.76
N GLY A 372 30.17 -15.23 -10.09
CA GLY A 372 31.54 -15.01 -10.56
C GLY A 372 32.55 -14.88 -9.42
N ARG A 373 33.81 -14.58 -9.78
CA ARG A 373 34.88 -14.35 -8.81
C ARG A 373 34.59 -13.05 -8.04
N GLY A 374 34.36 -13.13 -6.73
CA GLY A 374 34.04 -11.96 -5.88
C GLY A 374 32.57 -11.87 -5.47
N THR A 375 31.68 -12.62 -6.13
CA THR A 375 30.25 -12.67 -5.78
C THR A 375 30.02 -13.16 -4.34
N ALA A 376 30.81 -14.13 -3.86
CA ALA A 376 30.70 -14.65 -2.50
C ALA A 376 31.00 -13.59 -1.42
N GLU A 377 31.94 -12.69 -1.68
CA GLU A 377 32.27 -11.58 -0.78
C GLU A 377 31.14 -10.55 -0.74
N LEU A 378 30.54 -10.22 -1.90
CA LEU A 378 29.38 -9.33 -1.92
C LEU A 378 28.14 -9.95 -1.26
N LEU A 379 27.93 -11.27 -1.38
CA LEU A 379 26.87 -11.95 -0.65
C LEU A 379 27.10 -11.89 0.86
N ALA A 380 28.35 -12.04 1.33
CA ALA A 380 28.68 -11.84 2.73
C ALA A 380 28.44 -10.38 3.18
N ASN A 381 28.73 -9.39 2.32
CA ASN A 381 28.41 -7.99 2.59
C ASN A 381 26.89 -7.76 2.69
N VAL A 382 26.08 -8.39 1.82
CA VAL A 382 24.61 -8.38 1.93
C VAL A 382 24.16 -8.94 3.28
N GLU A 383 24.68 -10.10 3.68
CA GLU A 383 24.34 -10.72 4.97
C GLU A 383 24.75 -9.84 6.16
N GLN A 384 25.93 -9.21 6.10
CA GLN A 384 26.39 -8.27 7.11
C GLN A 384 25.47 -7.04 7.23
N ILE A 385 25.07 -6.45 6.11
CA ILE A 385 24.12 -5.33 6.08
C ILE A 385 22.77 -5.77 6.69
N LEU A 386 22.24 -6.92 6.28
CA LEU A 386 20.98 -7.46 6.80
C LEU A 386 21.05 -7.73 8.32
N ALA A 387 22.17 -8.24 8.81
CA ALA A 387 22.37 -8.51 10.23
C ALA A 387 22.50 -7.23 11.06
N GLY A 388 23.15 -6.20 10.49
CA GLY A 388 23.38 -4.89 11.12
C GLY A 388 22.19 -3.93 11.08
N ALA A 389 21.29 -4.07 10.10
CA ALA A 389 20.16 -3.16 9.87
C ALA A 389 19.14 -3.19 11.03
N HIS A 390 19.13 -2.11 11.83
CA HIS A 390 18.23 -1.97 12.97
C HIS A 390 16.79 -1.71 12.53
N GLU A 391 16.60 -0.97 11.44
CA GLU A 391 15.32 -0.64 10.84
C GLU A 391 14.51 -1.89 10.46
N PHE A 392 15.19 -2.95 10.00
CA PHE A 392 14.54 -4.24 9.74
C PHE A 392 14.16 -4.99 11.02
N ARG A 393 14.92 -4.81 12.12
CA ARG A 393 14.57 -5.34 13.44
C ARG A 393 13.34 -4.63 14.00
N GLU A 394 13.24 -3.30 13.83
CA GLU A 394 12.07 -2.51 14.21
C GLU A 394 10.81 -3.01 13.49
N LEU A 395 10.88 -3.19 12.17
CA LEU A 395 9.76 -3.71 11.37
C LEU A 395 9.31 -5.11 11.83
N ARG A 396 10.26 -6.01 12.10
CA ARG A 396 9.95 -7.35 12.64
C ARG A 396 9.32 -7.27 14.03
N LEU A 397 9.82 -6.40 14.90
CA LEU A 397 9.23 -6.19 16.22
C LEU A 397 7.81 -5.62 16.11
N LEU A 398 7.53 -4.72 15.16
CA LEU A 398 6.18 -4.19 14.94
C LEU A 398 5.16 -5.27 14.58
N ALA A 399 5.55 -6.27 13.79
CA ALA A 399 4.70 -7.45 13.55
C ALA A 399 4.55 -8.31 14.82
N ALA A 400 5.65 -8.57 15.52
CA ALA A 400 5.64 -9.39 16.73
C ALA A 400 4.79 -8.77 17.85
N LEU A 401 4.81 -7.44 18.01
CA LEU A 401 4.05 -6.68 19.01
C LEU A 401 2.53 -6.74 18.81
N ARG A 402 2.06 -7.27 17.69
CA ARG A 402 0.63 -7.49 17.42
C ARG A 402 0.19 -8.88 17.79
N ASP A 403 1.13 -9.81 17.89
CA ASP A 403 0.87 -11.13 18.41
C ASP A 403 0.99 -11.09 19.95
N THR A 404 -0.07 -11.46 20.64
CA THR A 404 -0.07 -11.64 22.11
C THR A 404 1.02 -12.61 22.59
N ARG A 405 1.58 -13.45 21.70
CA ARG A 405 2.67 -14.38 22.03
C ARG A 405 3.95 -13.71 22.49
N LEU A 406 4.24 -12.47 22.07
CA LEU A 406 5.41 -11.75 22.56
C LEU A 406 5.31 -11.55 24.08
N GLY A 407 4.10 -11.37 24.62
CA GLY A 407 3.84 -11.44 26.07
C GLY A 407 4.06 -10.16 26.85
N PHE A 408 4.29 -9.03 26.19
CA PHE A 408 4.14 -7.74 26.87
C PHE A 408 2.67 -7.48 27.20
N ASP A 409 2.42 -6.82 28.32
CA ASP A 409 1.10 -6.25 28.60
C ASP A 409 0.74 -5.18 27.55
N ALA A 410 -0.52 -4.77 27.53
CA ALA A 410 -1.03 -3.87 26.49
C ALA A 410 -0.36 -2.49 26.50
N GLU A 411 -0.02 -1.96 27.68
CA GLU A 411 0.59 -0.63 27.82
C GLU A 411 2.05 -0.64 27.36
N VAL A 412 2.81 -1.64 27.82
CA VAL A 412 4.22 -1.86 27.43
C VAL A 412 4.31 -2.19 25.94
N ALA A 413 3.39 -2.99 25.40
CA ALA A 413 3.35 -3.26 23.96
C ALA A 413 3.02 -2.00 23.13
N ALA A 414 2.15 -1.13 23.64
CA ALA A 414 1.83 0.15 22.99
C ALA A 414 3.02 1.12 23.05
N GLU A 415 3.72 1.20 24.18
CA GLU A 415 4.95 1.99 24.30
C GLU A 415 6.05 1.47 23.35
N ALA A 416 6.28 0.14 23.33
CA ALA A 416 7.24 -0.47 22.42
C ALA A 416 6.92 -0.15 20.96
N ARG A 417 5.64 -0.26 20.58
CA ARG A 417 5.15 0.05 19.23
C ARG A 417 5.45 1.50 18.86
N ARG A 418 5.16 2.46 19.74
CA ARG A 418 5.49 3.87 19.53
C ARG A 418 7.00 4.08 19.35
N LEU A 419 7.80 3.57 20.28
CA LEU A 419 9.25 3.79 20.31
C LEU A 419 9.98 3.21 19.11
N VAL A 420 9.47 2.15 18.47
CA VAL A 420 10.03 1.58 17.22
C VAL A 420 9.38 2.14 15.94
N GLY A 421 8.65 3.25 16.07
CA GLY A 421 8.07 4.00 14.96
C GLY A 421 6.78 3.41 14.38
N GLY A 422 6.04 2.65 15.17
CA GLY A 422 4.77 2.04 14.77
C GLY A 422 3.64 3.04 14.55
N ASP A 423 3.75 4.22 15.14
CA ASP A 423 2.75 5.31 15.06
C ASP A 423 3.29 6.53 14.29
N GLY A 424 4.53 6.46 13.79
CA GLY A 424 5.25 7.50 13.05
C GLY A 424 6.75 7.42 13.32
N VAL A 425 7.59 7.80 12.34
CA VAL A 425 9.06 7.67 12.45
C VAL A 425 9.74 8.88 13.11
N GLY A 426 9.06 10.03 13.22
CA GLY A 426 9.63 11.23 13.84
C GLY A 426 9.77 11.13 15.36
N LEU A 427 10.78 11.81 15.92
CA LEU A 427 11.14 11.74 17.34
C LEU A 427 9.96 11.99 18.29
N ALA A 428 9.18 13.06 18.06
CA ALA A 428 8.04 13.40 18.90
C ALA A 428 6.97 12.28 18.93
N ALA A 429 6.66 11.71 17.76
CA ALA A 429 5.69 10.62 17.63
C ALA A 429 6.18 9.35 18.34
N ARG A 430 7.47 9.03 18.21
CA ARG A 430 8.08 7.85 18.86
C ARG A 430 8.10 7.98 20.38
N LEU A 431 8.37 9.18 20.89
CA LEU A 431 8.46 9.48 22.32
C LEU A 431 7.10 9.78 22.97
N GLY A 432 6.04 9.96 22.17
CA GLY A 432 4.70 10.28 22.66
C GLY A 432 4.60 11.68 23.26
N VAL A 433 5.32 12.66 22.69
CA VAL A 433 5.29 14.08 23.09
C VAL A 433 4.69 14.95 21.98
N GLU A 434 4.39 16.20 22.29
CA GLU A 434 3.89 17.18 21.32
C GLU A 434 4.90 17.43 20.19
N HIS A 435 4.41 17.72 18.98
CA HIS A 435 5.25 17.78 17.78
C HIS A 435 6.25 18.95 17.78
N ASP A 436 5.96 20.01 18.53
CA ASP A 436 6.78 21.20 18.75
C ASP A 436 7.62 21.12 20.03
N ALA A 437 7.70 19.94 20.67
CA ALA A 437 8.53 19.74 21.85
C ALA A 437 10.01 20.05 21.55
N GLY A 438 10.60 20.91 22.39
CA GLY A 438 12.01 21.28 22.25
C GLY A 438 12.98 20.12 22.49
N VAL A 439 14.20 20.24 21.96
CA VAL A 439 15.28 19.23 22.02
C VAL A 439 15.51 18.67 23.43
N ARG A 440 15.50 19.52 24.47
CA ARG A 440 15.66 19.09 25.87
C ARG A 440 14.57 18.10 26.30
N ARG A 441 13.31 18.37 25.96
CA ARG A 441 12.18 17.50 26.31
C ARG A 441 12.25 16.16 25.58
N LEU A 442 12.66 16.20 24.30
CA LEU A 442 12.89 14.98 23.50
C LEU A 442 14.02 14.13 24.11
N TRP A 443 15.13 14.77 24.52
CA TRP A 443 16.25 14.09 25.16
C TRP A 443 15.85 13.42 26.48
N GLU A 444 15.17 14.14 27.37
CA GLU A 444 14.68 13.62 28.64
C GLU A 444 13.76 12.41 28.43
N ALA A 445 12.78 12.52 27.53
CA ALA A 445 11.85 11.42 27.23
C ALA A 445 12.57 10.20 26.63
N ALA A 446 13.54 10.41 25.73
CA ALA A 446 14.32 9.33 25.12
C ALA A 446 15.22 8.62 26.13
N ALA A 447 15.89 9.37 27.01
CA ALA A 447 16.74 8.81 28.07
C ALA A 447 15.94 8.03 29.11
N GLU A 448 14.78 8.56 29.52
CA GLU A 448 13.89 7.87 30.46
C GLU A 448 13.33 6.57 29.87
N ALA A 449 12.89 6.60 28.60
CA ALA A 449 12.46 5.41 27.89
C ALA A 449 13.61 4.40 27.75
N GLN A 450 14.79 4.83 27.33
CA GLN A 450 15.96 3.96 27.21
C GLN A 450 16.26 3.23 28.52
N TRP A 451 16.22 3.93 29.66
CA TRP A 451 16.46 3.34 30.97
C TRP A 451 15.41 2.28 31.32
N ARG A 452 14.12 2.60 31.22
CA ARG A 452 13.01 1.65 31.48
C ARG A 452 13.07 0.39 30.60
N TRP A 453 13.54 0.55 29.36
CA TRP A 453 13.65 -0.56 28.41
C TRP A 453 14.94 -1.37 28.58
N ARG A 454 16.02 -0.79 29.10
CA ARG A 454 17.23 -1.52 29.50
C ARG A 454 16.96 -2.45 30.66
N ASP A 455 16.27 -1.97 31.69
CA ASP A 455 15.85 -2.82 32.82
C ASP A 455 15.05 -4.05 32.35
N ARG A 456 14.11 -3.86 31.41
CA ARG A 456 13.35 -4.96 30.77
C ARG A 456 14.21 -5.86 29.89
N ALA A 457 15.23 -5.33 29.24
CA ALA A 457 16.12 -6.14 28.41
C ALA A 457 16.99 -7.09 29.26
N GLU A 458 17.29 -6.67 30.49
CA GLU A 458 18.16 -7.39 31.44
C GLU A 458 17.39 -8.23 32.46
N ASP A 459 16.08 -8.01 32.64
CA ASP A 459 15.24 -8.74 33.59
C ASP A 459 15.20 -10.26 33.31
N PRO A 460 15.76 -11.11 34.19
CA PRO A 460 15.79 -12.56 34.00
C PRO A 460 14.41 -13.23 34.10
N LEU A 461 13.39 -12.56 34.66
CA LEU A 461 12.02 -13.07 34.75
C LEU A 461 11.28 -13.00 33.41
N LEU A 462 11.75 -12.18 32.47
CA LEU A 462 11.15 -12.05 31.14
C LEU A 462 11.64 -13.16 30.20
N ARG A 463 10.73 -13.63 29.33
CA ARG A 463 11.05 -14.64 28.32
C ARG A 463 12.10 -14.10 27.33
N LEU A 464 12.88 -14.99 26.71
CA LEU A 464 13.89 -14.60 25.73
C LEU A 464 13.34 -13.71 24.60
N ALA A 465 12.12 -13.98 24.12
CA ALA A 465 11.48 -13.16 23.10
C ALA A 465 11.18 -11.73 23.58
N GLN A 466 10.73 -11.57 24.83
CA GLN A 466 10.49 -10.27 25.45
C GLN A 466 11.79 -9.49 25.62
N ARG A 467 12.84 -10.13 26.16
CA ARG A 467 14.16 -9.49 26.31
C ARG A 467 14.74 -9.06 24.97
N ARG A 468 14.65 -9.89 23.94
CA ARG A 468 15.07 -9.52 22.56
C ARG A 468 14.24 -8.36 22.00
N GLY A 469 12.93 -8.35 22.24
CA GLY A 469 12.08 -7.22 21.87
C GLY A 469 12.50 -5.94 22.59
N ALA A 470 12.74 -6.01 23.90
CA ALA A 470 13.21 -4.87 24.69
C ALA A 470 14.56 -4.34 24.21
N GLN A 471 15.51 -5.22 23.84
CA GLN A 471 16.79 -4.83 23.25
C GLN A 471 16.63 -4.03 21.94
N VAL A 472 15.66 -4.40 21.10
CA VAL A 472 15.35 -3.61 19.89
C VAL A 472 14.85 -2.22 20.28
N VAL A 473 13.96 -2.10 21.27
CA VAL A 473 13.47 -0.79 21.76
C VAL A 473 14.61 0.05 22.35
N VAL A 474 15.51 -0.55 23.13
CA VAL A 474 16.70 0.14 23.67
C VAL A 474 17.55 0.71 22.55
N ARG A 475 17.84 -0.09 21.51
CA ARG A 475 18.62 0.36 20.36
C ARG A 475 17.92 1.48 19.58
N SER A 476 16.60 1.47 19.50
CA SER A 476 15.82 2.57 18.94
C SER A 476 15.98 3.86 19.77
N CYS A 477 15.92 3.77 21.09
CA CYS A 477 16.13 4.92 21.97
C CYS A 477 17.56 5.46 21.88
N GLU A 478 18.57 4.58 21.78
CA GLU A 478 19.96 4.95 21.52
C GLU A 478 20.13 5.71 20.21
N GLY A 479 19.47 5.25 19.14
CA GLY A 479 19.46 5.94 17.84
C GLY A 479 18.86 7.35 17.94
N MET A 480 17.72 7.50 18.62
CA MET A 480 17.08 8.80 18.83
C MET A 480 17.99 9.76 19.63
N LEU A 481 18.69 9.26 20.67
CA LEU A 481 19.65 10.06 21.44
C LEU A 481 20.86 10.46 20.59
N ALA A 482 21.35 9.58 19.71
CA ALA A 482 22.44 9.90 18.79
C ALA A 482 22.02 10.99 17.79
N GLU A 483 20.83 10.89 17.20
CA GLU A 483 20.26 11.90 16.29
C GLU A 483 20.13 13.26 16.98
N LEU A 484 19.63 13.30 18.22
CA LEU A 484 19.54 14.53 19.02
C LEU A 484 20.92 15.11 19.36
N ALA A 485 21.93 14.27 19.57
CA ALA A 485 23.30 14.72 19.85
C ALA A 485 24.00 15.29 18.61
N GLU A 486 23.65 14.81 17.42
CA GLU A 486 24.15 15.32 16.14
C GLU A 486 23.44 16.61 15.72
N GLY A 487 22.10 16.68 15.86
CA GLY A 487 21.31 17.88 15.53
C GLY A 487 21.38 19.02 16.54
N GLY A 488 21.99 18.79 17.71
CA GLY A 488 22.29 19.82 18.72
C GLY A 488 23.66 20.49 18.56
N ARG A 489 24.43 20.13 17.53
CA ARG A 489 25.66 20.81 17.08
C ARG A 489 25.34 21.68 15.87
#